data_AF-A0A7S3I753-F1
#
_entry.id   AF-A0A7S3I753-F1
#
_cell.length_a   1.000
_cell.length_b   1.000
_cell.length_c   1.000
_cell.angle_alpha   90.00
_cell.angle_beta   90.00
_cell.angle_gamma   90.00
#
_symmetry.space_group_name_H-M   'P 1'
#
loop_
_entity.id
_entity.type
_entity.pdbx_description
1 polymer ?
#
loop_
_entity_poly.entity_id
_entity_poly.type
_entity_poly.pdbx_seq_one_letter_code
_entity_poly.pdbx_strand_id
1 'polypeptide(L)'
;MEKAEAFSHYTDRKDEFRTAKASSSGGFELRDSAQTALLRSAGTEIISMMGRKILSGDFNLTRISFPIKCMSAQSMLMTITGFASTMPVYFNRAAKTTDPVERLKLVMTCNFSWFVYNSVFAKPLNPILGETFQ
;
A
#
# COMPACT_ATOMS: atom_id res chain seq x y z
N MET A 1 27.28 17.98 15.42
CA MET A 1 27.43 16.77 16.25
C MET A 1 26.74 16.99 17.59
N GLU A 2 27.14 17.99 18.38
CA GLU A 2 26.58 18.33 19.70
C GLU A 2 25.03 18.51 19.76
N LYS A 3 24.41 19.11 18.73
CA LYS A 3 22.94 19.24 18.64
C LYS A 3 22.18 17.95 18.31
N ALA A 4 22.84 16.96 17.73
CA ALA A 4 22.25 15.65 17.44
C ALA A 4 22.30 14.73 18.67
N GLU A 5 23.35 14.87 19.49
CA GLU A 5 23.50 14.15 20.76
C GLU A 5 22.58 14.69 21.85
N ALA A 6 22.19 15.97 21.79
CA ALA A 6 21.18 16.57 22.66
C ALA A 6 19.72 16.22 22.27
N PHE A 7 19.50 15.39 21.24
CA PHE A 7 18.17 14.96 20.84
C PHE A 7 17.61 13.95 21.85
N SER A 8 16.94 14.46 22.88
CA SER A 8 16.06 13.66 23.73
C SER A 8 14.86 13.22 22.90
N HIS A 9 14.67 11.91 22.72
CA HIS A 9 13.47 11.39 22.09
C HIS A 9 12.23 11.96 22.81
N TYR A 10 11.38 12.68 22.08
CA TYR A 10 10.17 13.33 22.63
C TYR A 10 9.22 12.34 23.33
N THR A 11 9.35 11.04 23.06
CA THR A 11 8.71 9.98 23.82
C THR A 11 9.70 8.83 24.06
N ASP A 12 9.92 8.43 25.32
CA ASP A 12 10.58 7.17 25.70
C ASP A 12 9.62 5.99 25.47
N ARG A 13 9.18 5.83 24.22
CA ARG A 13 8.33 4.73 23.78
C ARG A 13 9.20 3.47 23.70
N LYS A 14 9.23 2.72 24.80
CA LYS A 14 9.80 1.37 24.87
C LYS A 14 8.90 0.31 24.22
N ASP A 15 7.74 0.70 23.72
CA ASP A 15 6.81 -0.21 23.08
C ASP A 15 7.20 -0.43 21.62
N GLU A 16 7.77 -1.60 21.34
CA GLU A 16 7.69 -2.23 20.02
C GLU A 16 6.22 -2.60 19.73
N PHE A 17 5.33 -1.60 19.69
CA PHE A 17 3.93 -1.85 19.42
C PHE A 17 3.78 -2.39 18.01
N ARG A 18 3.36 -3.65 17.92
CA ARG A 18 3.03 -4.34 16.68
C ARG A 18 1.53 -4.58 16.67
N THR A 19 0.90 -4.31 15.53
CA THR A 19 -0.51 -4.70 15.36
C THR A 19 -0.64 -6.22 15.49
N ALA A 20 -1.77 -6.73 15.95
CA ALA A 20 -2.01 -8.17 16.05
C ALA A 20 -1.86 -8.93 14.70
N LYS A 21 -1.92 -8.20 13.58
CA LYS A 21 -1.75 -8.73 12.21
C LYS A 21 -0.30 -8.69 11.71
N ALA A 22 0.62 -8.09 12.46
CA ALA A 22 2.02 -8.02 12.06
C ALA A 22 2.67 -9.40 12.09
N SER A 23 3.62 -9.62 11.18
CA SER A 23 4.51 -10.78 11.21
C SER A 23 5.52 -10.66 12.35
N SER A 24 5.98 -11.81 12.88
CA SER A 24 7.11 -11.86 13.80
C SER A 24 8.40 -11.34 13.16
N SER A 25 8.58 -11.56 11.85
CA SER A 25 9.71 -11.03 11.06
C SER A 25 9.52 -9.59 10.55
N GLY A 26 8.39 -8.94 10.88
CA GLY A 26 8.06 -7.59 10.43
C GLY A 26 7.21 -7.56 9.15
N GLY A 27 6.50 -6.44 8.94
CA GLY A 27 5.56 -6.28 7.84
C GLY A 27 4.24 -7.05 8.01
N PHE A 28 3.52 -7.24 6.91
CA PHE A 28 2.25 -7.95 6.84
C PHE A 28 2.42 -9.25 6.06
N GLU A 29 2.10 -10.38 6.70
CA GLU A 29 2.02 -11.67 6.02
C GLU A 29 0.70 -11.81 5.26
N LEU A 30 0.78 -12.32 4.03
CA LEU A 30 -0.40 -12.81 3.33
C LEU A 30 -0.80 -14.17 3.91
N ARG A 31 -1.65 -14.15 4.95
CA ARG A 31 -2.14 -15.36 5.63
C ARG A 31 -3.37 -15.99 4.98
N ASP A 32 -3.95 -15.32 3.99
CA ASP A 32 -5.11 -15.82 3.25
C ASP A 32 -4.65 -16.87 2.21
N SER A 33 -5.07 -18.11 2.44
CA SER A 33 -4.71 -19.26 1.59
C SER A 33 -5.32 -19.16 0.19
N ALA A 34 -6.51 -18.56 0.06
CA ALA A 34 -7.16 -18.34 -1.24
C ALA A 34 -6.39 -17.28 -2.05
N GLN A 35 -6.01 -16.17 -1.41
CA GLN A 35 -5.19 -15.13 -2.07
C GLN A 35 -3.80 -15.66 -2.45
N THR A 36 -3.21 -16.49 -1.60
CA THR A 36 -1.92 -17.14 -1.90
C THR A 36 -2.03 -18.10 -3.09
N ALA A 37 -3.10 -18.90 -3.16
CA ALA A 37 -3.36 -19.78 -4.30
C ALA A 37 -3.59 -18.98 -5.59
N LEU A 38 -4.34 -17.88 -5.50
CA LEU A 38 -4.58 -16.97 -6.62
C LEU A 38 -3.27 -16.37 -7.15
N LEU A 39 -2.41 -15.85 -6.26
CA LEU A 39 -1.10 -15.30 -6.60
C LEU A 39 -0.25 -16.32 -7.36
N ARG A 40 -0.15 -17.56 -6.85
CA ARG A 40 0.60 -18.63 -7.51
C ARG A 40 0.04 -18.95 -8.89
N SER A 41 -1.28 -19.10 -8.99
CA SER A 41 -1.97 -19.37 -10.26
C SER A 41 -1.75 -18.25 -11.29
N ALA A 42 -1.72 -17.00 -10.85
CA ALA A 42 -1.46 -15.85 -11.72
C ALA A 42 -0.01 -15.80 -12.19
N GLY A 43 0.95 -16.06 -11.29
CA GLY A 43 2.36 -16.15 -11.63
C GLY A 43 2.64 -17.21 -12.70
N THR A 44 2.08 -18.43 -12.53
CA THR A 44 2.20 -19.50 -13.52
C THR A 44 1.63 -19.11 -14.89
N GLU A 45 0.50 -18.39 -14.89
CA GLU A 45 -0.12 -17.91 -16.13
C GLU A 45 0.73 -16.86 -16.84
N ILE A 46 1.27 -15.89 -16.10
CA ILE A 46 2.17 -14.85 -16.64
C ILE A 46 3.43 -15.46 -17.24
N ILE A 47 4.07 -16.39 -16.53
CA ILE A 47 5.26 -17.12 -17.02
C ILE A 47 4.92 -17.87 -18.31
N SER A 48 3.76 -18.52 -18.37
CA SER A 48 3.31 -19.24 -19.56
C SER A 48 3.04 -18.30 -20.74
N MET A 49 2.45 -17.12 -20.50
CA MET A 49 2.21 -16.11 -21.53
C MET A 49 3.51 -15.53 -22.07
N MET A 50 4.46 -15.20 -21.19
CA MET A 50 5.80 -14.74 -21.56
C MET A 50 6.55 -15.79 -22.38
N GLY A 51 6.55 -17.05 -21.93
CA GLY A 51 7.19 -18.15 -22.65
C GLY A 51 6.64 -18.32 -24.06
N ARG A 52 5.32 -18.28 -24.25
CA ARG A 52 4.70 -18.33 -25.58
C ARG A 52 5.15 -17.19 -26.49
N LYS A 53 5.21 -15.97 -25.96
CA LYS A 53 5.64 -14.77 -26.70
C LYS A 53 7.11 -14.84 -27.15
N ILE A 54 7.98 -15.30 -26.25
CA ILE A 54 9.40 -15.54 -26.56
C ILE A 54 9.53 -16.61 -27.65
N LEU A 55 8.84 -17.75 -27.51
CA LEU A 55 8.90 -18.84 -28.48
C LEU A 55 8.30 -18.47 -29.85
N SER A 56 7.31 -17.57 -29.89
CA SER A 56 6.72 -17.07 -31.13
C SER A 56 7.53 -15.95 -31.80
N GLY A 57 8.67 -15.54 -31.22
CA GLY A 57 9.49 -14.43 -31.71
C GLY A 57 8.89 -13.04 -31.51
N ASP A 58 7.79 -12.91 -30.74
CA ASP A 58 7.15 -11.64 -30.41
C ASP A 58 7.63 -11.18 -29.03
N PHE A 59 8.77 -10.49 -29.00
CA PHE A 59 9.42 -10.04 -27.77
C PHE A 59 8.81 -8.77 -27.15
N ASN A 60 7.62 -8.35 -27.58
CA ASN A 60 6.95 -7.21 -26.96
C ASN A 60 6.26 -7.59 -25.65
N LEU A 61 7.06 -7.82 -24.61
CA LEU A 61 6.61 -8.20 -23.26
C LEU A 61 5.75 -7.13 -22.59
N THR A 62 5.81 -5.86 -23.04
CA THR A 62 4.98 -4.77 -22.51
C THR A 62 3.50 -4.94 -22.82
N ARG A 63 3.14 -5.79 -23.79
CA ARG A 63 1.75 -6.11 -24.17
C ARG A 63 1.13 -7.24 -23.34
N ILE A 64 1.87 -7.79 -22.38
CA ILE A 64 1.35 -8.84 -21.51
C ILE A 64 0.56 -8.17 -20.38
N SER A 65 -0.76 -8.23 -20.49
CA SER A 65 -1.66 -7.78 -19.44
C SER A 65 -1.63 -8.70 -18.23
N PHE A 66 -1.85 -8.12 -17.06
CA PHE A 66 -2.01 -8.90 -15.84
C PHE A 66 -3.34 -9.67 -15.87
N PRO A 67 -3.41 -10.92 -15.38
CA PRO A 67 -4.63 -11.73 -15.44
C PRO A 67 -5.83 -11.07 -14.74
N ILE A 68 -7.00 -11.10 -15.39
CA ILE A 68 -8.25 -10.50 -14.87
C ILE A 68 -8.66 -11.06 -13.50
N LYS A 69 -8.35 -12.33 -13.23
CA LYS A 69 -8.63 -12.99 -11.95
C LYS A 69 -7.92 -12.34 -10.74
N CYS A 70 -6.91 -11.51 -10.99
CA CYS A 70 -6.20 -10.76 -9.95
C CYS A 70 -6.55 -9.27 -9.94
N MET A 71 -7.53 -8.86 -10.75
CA MET A 71 -8.08 -7.51 -10.70
C MET A 71 -9.13 -7.42 -9.59
N SER A 72 -9.26 -6.25 -8.98
CA SER A 72 -10.41 -5.92 -8.14
C SER A 72 -11.54 -5.35 -8.99
N ALA A 73 -12.78 -5.39 -8.48
CA ALA A 73 -13.92 -4.73 -9.13
C ALA A 73 -13.91 -3.19 -8.98
N GLN A 74 -12.86 -2.62 -8.39
CA GLN A 74 -12.71 -1.19 -8.17
C GLN A 74 -11.68 -0.59 -9.13
N SER A 75 -11.96 0.63 -9.60
CA SER A 75 -10.97 1.47 -10.28
C SER A 75 -9.95 2.01 -9.28
N MET A 76 -8.76 2.36 -9.78
CA MET A 76 -7.74 3.04 -8.98
C MET A 76 -8.28 4.35 -8.37
N LEU A 77 -9.18 5.06 -9.06
CA LEU A 77 -9.82 6.28 -8.55
C LEU A 77 -10.68 6.02 -7.31
N MET A 78 -11.32 4.85 -7.23
CA MET A 78 -12.07 4.45 -6.04
C MET A 78 -11.11 4.05 -4.91
N THR A 79 -10.08 3.26 -5.25
CA THR A 79 -9.14 2.72 -4.27
C THR A 79 -8.36 3.81 -3.55
N ILE A 80 -7.94 4.86 -4.25
CA ILE A 80 -7.16 5.96 -3.67
C ILE A 80 -7.95 6.76 -2.63
N THR A 81 -9.29 6.75 -2.66
CA THR A 81 -10.09 7.38 -1.60
C THR A 81 -9.92 6.69 -0.25
N GLY A 82 -9.50 5.43 -0.23
CA GLY A 82 -9.10 4.72 0.98
C GLY A 82 -7.97 5.44 1.74
N PHE A 83 -7.13 6.24 1.06
CA PHE A 83 -6.07 7.02 1.71
C PHE A 83 -6.66 8.07 2.66
N ALA A 84 -7.86 8.57 2.35
CA ALA A 84 -8.59 9.53 3.17
C ALA A 84 -9.26 8.90 4.40
N SER A 85 -9.29 7.57 4.53
CA SER A 85 -9.98 6.86 5.64
C SER A 85 -9.56 7.33 7.03
N THR A 86 -8.27 7.66 7.20
CA THR A 86 -7.70 8.10 8.48
C THR A 86 -7.30 9.58 8.48
N MET A 87 -7.32 10.25 7.33
CA MET A 87 -6.88 11.65 7.20
C MET A 87 -7.60 12.63 8.14
N PRO A 88 -8.94 12.58 8.29
CA PRO A 88 -9.66 13.50 9.18
C PRO A 88 -9.17 13.43 10.63
N VAL A 89 -8.74 12.26 11.11
CA VAL A 89 -8.25 12.11 12.49
C VAL A 89 -6.96 12.89 12.70
N TYR A 90 -5.98 12.71 11.81
CA TYR A 90 -4.66 13.31 11.95
C TYR A 90 -4.62 14.78 11.50
N PHE A 91 -5.27 15.14 10.39
CA PHE A 91 -5.26 16.51 9.89
C PHE A 91 -6.07 17.47 10.77
N ASN A 92 -7.22 17.05 11.32
CA ASN A 92 -7.95 17.91 12.25
C ASN A 92 -7.14 18.17 13.53
N ARG A 93 -6.36 17.17 13.99
CA ARG A 93 -5.46 17.35 15.13
C ARG A 93 -4.26 18.23 14.78
N ALA A 94 -3.66 18.03 13.61
CA ALA A 94 -2.52 18.80 13.12
C ALA A 94 -2.89 20.29 13.00
N ALA A 95 -4.07 20.61 12.46
CA ALA A 95 -4.56 21.98 12.30
C ALA A 95 -4.72 22.71 13.64
N LYS A 96 -5.04 21.99 14.72
CA LYS A 96 -5.19 22.53 16.08
C LYS A 96 -3.89 22.55 16.88
N THR A 97 -2.80 22.01 16.33
CA THR A 97 -1.52 21.86 17.03
C THR A 97 -0.62 23.07 16.76
N THR A 98 -0.20 23.76 17.81
CA THR A 98 0.63 24.96 17.73
C THR A 98 2.10 24.63 17.49
N ASP A 99 2.64 23.63 18.21
CA ASP A 99 4.02 23.17 18.06
C ASP A 99 4.26 22.67 16.62
N PRO A 100 5.18 23.30 15.85
CA PRO A 100 5.48 22.88 14.49
C PRO A 100 6.02 21.46 14.37
N VAL A 101 6.75 20.96 15.38
CA VAL A 101 7.31 19.60 15.36
C VAL A 101 6.21 18.56 15.55
N GLU A 102 5.30 18.77 16.51
CA GLU A 102 4.14 17.89 16.70
C GLU A 102 3.20 17.91 15.49
N ARG A 103 2.99 19.09 14.89
CA ARG A 103 2.20 19.22 13.67
C ARG A 103 2.81 18.41 12.52
N LEU A 104 4.13 18.45 12.35
CA LEU A 104 4.83 17.65 11.33
C LEU A 104 4.68 16.14 11.61
N LYS A 105 4.85 15.69 12.86
CA LYS A 105 4.66 14.28 13.24
C LYS A 105 3.26 13.77 12.88
N LEU A 106 2.22 14.57 13.13
CA LEU A 106 0.84 14.22 12.78
C LEU A 106 0.64 14.10 11.26
N VAL A 107 1.21 15.02 10.47
CA VAL A 107 1.16 14.96 9.00
C VAL A 107 1.90 13.73 8.49
N MET A 108 3.08 13.41 9.03
CA MET A 108 3.82 12.19 8.68
C MET A 108 3.03 10.94 9.05
N THR A 109 2.43 10.90 10.26
CA THR A 109 1.63 9.76 10.72
C THR A 109 0.41 9.54 9.83
N CYS A 110 -0.25 10.63 9.43
CA CYS A 110 -1.36 10.60 8.48
C CYS A 110 -1.00 9.82 7.20
N ASN A 111 0.18 10.08 6.64
CA ASN A 111 0.65 9.49 5.38
C ASN A 111 0.79 7.96 5.43
N PHE A 112 1.00 7.36 6.60
CA PHE A 112 1.16 5.90 6.76
C PHE A 112 -0.06 5.22 7.37
N SER A 113 -0.90 5.96 8.09
CA SER A 113 -1.98 5.41 8.91
C SER A 113 -3.04 4.63 8.14
N TRP A 114 -3.31 4.98 6.87
CA TRP A 114 -4.32 4.33 6.03
C TRP A 114 -3.86 2.95 5.53
N PHE A 115 -2.55 2.69 5.49
CA PHE A 115 -1.97 1.50 4.86
C PHE A 115 -2.48 0.19 5.47
N VAL A 116 -2.62 0.17 6.80
CA VAL A 116 -3.10 -1.00 7.55
C VAL A 116 -4.52 -1.43 7.15
N TYR A 117 -5.36 -0.47 6.73
CA TYR A 117 -6.77 -0.71 6.42
C TYR A 117 -7.03 -0.99 4.95
N ASN A 118 -6.17 -0.48 4.05
CA ASN A 118 -6.40 -0.52 2.61
C ASN A 118 -5.39 -1.40 1.85
N SER A 119 -4.58 -2.19 2.58
CA SER A 119 -3.71 -3.18 1.98
C SER A 119 -4.54 -4.32 1.39
N VAL A 120 -4.72 -4.32 0.07
CA VAL A 120 -5.42 -5.38 -0.68
C VAL A 120 -4.47 -5.99 -1.71
N PHE A 121 -4.63 -7.30 -1.94
CA PHE A 121 -3.82 -8.02 -2.94
C PHE A 121 -4.29 -7.73 -4.37
N ALA A 122 -5.61 -7.62 -4.57
CA ALA A 122 -6.20 -7.45 -5.88
C ALA A 122 -5.81 -6.09 -6.47
N LYS A 123 -5.31 -6.10 -7.72
CA LYS A 123 -4.92 -4.89 -8.42
C LYS A 123 -6.17 -4.13 -8.88
N PRO A 124 -6.33 -2.84 -8.55
CA PRO A 124 -7.45 -2.06 -9.07
C PRO A 124 -7.33 -1.87 -10.59
N LEU A 125 -8.48 -1.63 -11.22
CA LEU A 125 -8.55 -1.34 -12.66
C LEU A 125 -7.83 -0.02 -12.95
N ASN A 126 -7.08 0.01 -14.05
CA ASN A 126 -6.45 1.24 -14.52
C ASN A 126 -7.57 2.17 -15.01
N PRO A 127 -7.62 3.43 -14.53
CA PRO A 127 -8.62 4.38 -14.99
C PRO A 127 -8.48 4.63 -16.49
N ILE A 128 -9.60 4.78 -17.17
CA ILE A 128 -9.58 5.25 -18.57
C ILE A 128 -9.33 6.75 -18.64
N LEU A 129 -8.91 7.25 -19.81
CA LEU A 129 -8.73 8.68 -20.01
C LEU A 129 -10.06 9.42 -19.79
N GLY A 130 -10.06 10.38 -18.85
CA GLY A 130 -11.24 11.17 -18.50
C GLY A 130 -12.18 10.53 -17.47
N GLU A 131 -11.85 9.36 -16.92
CA GLU A 131 -12.60 8.77 -15.81
C GLU A 131 -12.59 9.68 -14.57
N THR A 132 -13.70 9.73 -13.83
CA THR A 132 -13.83 10.51 -12.59
C THR A 132 -14.51 9.68 -11.49
N PHE A 133 -14.21 10.00 -10.23
CA PHE A 133 -14.82 9.42 -9.03
C PHE A 133 -14.93 10.50 -7.95
N GLN A 134 -16.04 10.53 -7.20
CA GLN A 134 -16.37 11.56 -6.20
C GLN A 134 -16.99 10.92 -4.97
#